data_AF-A0A3B9MCB3-F1
#
_entry.id   AF-A0A3B9MCB3-F1
#
_cell.length_a   1.000
_cell.length_b   1.000
_cell.length_c   1.000
_cell.angle_alpha   90.00
_cell.angle_beta   90.00
_cell.angle_gamma   90.00
#
_symmetry.space_group_name_H-M   'P 1'
#
loop_
_entity.id
_entity.type
_entity.pdbx_description
1 polymer ?
#
loop_
_entity_poly.entity_id
_entity_poly.type
_entity_poly.pdbx_seq_one_letter_code
_entity_poly.pdbx_strand_id
1 'polypeptide(L)'
;MTTMSVDAEGYGYPEHQRTIARLMEDVRVLSPSGVERVAAGWDEHVGDKGLPAFREAEKAAVHAIEKADRGPAWDEVRRTLFGMTESGQALISWRAEHGELGHKAESAAFAAALGLLADGLISKEQQAKLLRSMAEALPWLVPE
;
A
#
# COMPACT_ATOMS: atom_id res chain seq x y z
N MET A 1 -4.59 -7.32 31.40
CA MET A 1 -5.02 -8.54 30.69
C MET A 1 -5.37 -8.13 29.27
N THR A 2 -4.42 -8.25 28.36
CA THR A 2 -4.66 -8.05 26.93
C THR A 2 -4.80 -9.44 26.34
N THR A 3 -5.96 -9.75 25.76
CA THR A 3 -6.27 -11.03 25.13
C THR A 3 -5.36 -11.23 23.92
N MET A 4 -4.29 -12.01 24.12
CA MET A 4 -3.59 -12.69 23.04
C MET A 4 -4.53 -13.73 22.45
N SER A 5 -5.10 -13.48 21.27
CA SER A 5 -5.63 -14.55 20.44
C SER A 5 -4.44 -15.32 19.88
N VAL A 6 -3.98 -16.29 20.65
CA VAL A 6 -3.02 -17.33 20.24
C VAL A 6 -3.83 -18.43 19.56
N ASP A 7 -3.74 -18.51 18.23
CA ASP A 7 -4.12 -19.71 17.49
C ASP A 7 -3.04 -20.79 17.68
N ALA A 8 -3.48 -22.05 17.80
CA ALA A 8 -2.71 -23.18 18.34
C ALA A 8 -1.65 -23.78 17.39
N GLU A 9 -1.24 -23.05 16.36
CA GLU A 9 -0.20 -23.47 15.43
C GLU A 9 0.82 -22.34 15.39
N GLY A 10 2.04 -22.57 15.89
CA GLY A 10 3.09 -21.56 16.12
C GLY A 10 3.65 -20.84 14.89
N TYR A 11 2.84 -20.60 13.85
CA TYR A 11 3.06 -19.63 12.80
C TYR A 11 2.14 -18.43 13.04
N GLY A 12 2.58 -17.53 13.93
CA GLY A 12 2.06 -16.17 13.90
C GLY A 12 2.42 -15.58 12.55
N TYR A 13 1.47 -15.54 11.62
CA TYR A 13 1.61 -14.71 10.42
C TYR A 13 1.90 -13.30 10.92
N PRO A 14 3.08 -12.72 10.63
CA PRO A 14 3.39 -11.39 11.12
C PRO A 14 2.25 -10.48 10.65
N GLU A 15 1.69 -9.68 11.55
CA GLU A 15 0.45 -8.92 11.30
C GLU A 15 0.51 -8.12 9.98
N HIS A 16 1.73 -7.71 9.58
CA HIS A 16 2.08 -7.13 8.29
C HIS A 16 1.71 -7.99 7.06
N GLN A 17 1.90 -9.31 7.11
CA GLN A 17 1.51 -10.21 6.02
C GLN A 17 -0.02 -10.29 5.88
N ARG A 18 -0.77 -10.24 6.99
CA ARG A 18 -2.23 -10.23 6.96
C ARG A 18 -2.78 -8.91 6.40
N THR A 19 -2.18 -7.77 6.77
CA THR A 19 -2.58 -6.46 6.25
C THR A 19 -2.21 -6.29 4.77
N ILE A 20 -1.05 -6.78 4.34
CA ILE A 20 -0.66 -6.78 2.92
C ILE A 20 -1.57 -7.70 2.09
N ALA A 21 -1.90 -8.90 2.59
CA ALA A 21 -2.83 -9.79 1.91
C ALA A 21 -4.21 -9.15 1.75
N ARG A 22 -4.74 -8.52 2.80
CA ARG A 22 -5.99 -7.77 2.75
C ARG A 22 -5.93 -6.62 1.73
N LEU A 23 -4.84 -5.85 1.71
CA LEU A 23 -4.63 -4.79 0.71
C LEU A 23 -4.69 -5.35 -0.71
N MET A 24 -4.05 -6.50 -0.95
CA MET A 24 -4.08 -7.14 -2.27
C MET A 24 -5.48 -7.62 -2.67
N GLU A 25 -6.26 -8.16 -1.73
CA GLU A 25 -7.66 -8.55 -1.97
C GLU A 25 -8.53 -7.33 -2.29
N ASP A 26 -8.43 -6.27 -1.49
CA ASP A 26 -9.20 -5.03 -1.67
C ASP A 26 -8.85 -4.32 -2.99
N VAL A 27 -7.55 -4.29 -3.36
CA VAL A 27 -7.09 -3.76 -4.66
C VAL A 27 -7.69 -4.54 -5.83
N ARG A 28 -7.80 -5.87 -5.73
CA ARG A 28 -8.33 -6.70 -6.83
C ARG A 28 -9.81 -6.45 -7.13
N VAL A 29 -10.58 -6.04 -6.12
CA VAL A 29 -12.04 -5.83 -6.24
C VAL A 29 -12.43 -4.35 -6.23
N LEU A 30 -11.47 -3.44 -6.29
CA LEU A 30 -11.73 -2.01 -6.24
C LEU A 30 -12.60 -1.59 -7.44
N SER A 31 -13.71 -0.91 -7.14
CA SER A 31 -14.60 -0.39 -8.17
C SER A 31 -13.99 0.84 -8.87
N PRO A 32 -14.49 1.22 -10.07
CA PRO A 32 -14.09 2.46 -10.74
C PRO A 32 -14.18 3.71 -9.84
N SER A 33 -15.26 3.84 -9.07
CA SER A 33 -15.41 4.95 -8.11
C SER A 33 -14.42 4.86 -6.93
N GLY A 34 -13.92 3.67 -6.60
CA GLY A 34 -12.79 3.50 -5.69
C GLY A 34 -11.51 4.06 -6.28
N VAL A 35 -11.21 3.73 -7.54
CA VAL A 35 -10.05 4.25 -8.29
C VAL A 35 -10.07 5.78 -8.34
N GLU A 36 -11.23 6.38 -8.64
CA GLU A 36 -11.40 7.84 -8.67
C GLU A 36 -11.14 8.48 -7.30
N ARG A 37 -11.62 7.87 -6.21
CA ARG A 37 -11.35 8.36 -4.84
C ARG A 37 -9.87 8.29 -4.48
N VAL A 38 -9.19 7.21 -4.83
CA VAL A 38 -7.74 7.09 -4.61
C VAL A 38 -6.99 8.15 -5.41
N ALA A 39 -7.37 8.36 -6.67
CA ALA A 39 -6.75 9.38 -7.51
C ALA A 39 -6.98 10.81 -6.98
N ALA A 40 -8.19 11.10 -6.48
CA ALA A 40 -8.48 12.37 -5.81
C ALA A 40 -7.65 12.54 -4.53
N GLY A 41 -7.53 11.49 -3.71
CA GLY A 41 -6.65 11.47 -2.54
C GLY A 41 -5.18 11.68 -2.90
N TRP A 42 -4.73 11.12 -4.02
CA TRP A 42 -3.39 11.37 -4.53
C TRP A 42 -3.18 12.84 -4.87
N ASP A 43 -4.13 13.49 -5.55
CA ASP A 43 -4.03 14.91 -5.87
C ASP A 43 -4.08 15.81 -4.62
N GLU A 44 -4.86 15.43 -3.62
CA GLU A 44 -4.99 16.17 -2.36
C GLU A 44 -3.73 16.03 -1.48
N HIS A 45 -3.27 14.80 -1.25
CA HIS A 45 -2.23 14.49 -0.27
C HIS A 45 -0.83 14.48 -0.87
N VAL A 46 -0.68 14.09 -2.13
CA VAL A 46 0.60 14.04 -2.84
C VAL A 46 0.71 15.26 -3.74
N GLY A 47 -0.05 15.35 -4.84
CA GLY A 47 -0.13 16.53 -5.72
C GLY A 47 1.21 17.27 -5.98
N ASP A 48 1.18 18.56 -6.30
CA ASP A 48 2.41 19.35 -6.48
C ASP A 48 3.09 19.70 -5.14
N LYS A 49 2.31 19.87 -4.06
CA LYS A 49 2.80 20.39 -2.78
C LYS A 49 3.28 19.30 -1.82
N GLY A 50 2.67 18.12 -1.86
CA GLY A 50 2.98 16.98 -0.99
C GLY A 50 4.01 16.02 -1.59
N LEU A 51 4.26 16.07 -2.90
CA LEU A 51 5.19 15.17 -3.59
C LEU A 51 6.61 15.15 -2.98
N PRO A 52 7.22 16.27 -2.55
CA PRO A 52 8.52 16.22 -1.88
C PRO A 52 8.47 15.42 -0.58
N ALA A 53 7.45 15.64 0.26
CA ALA A 53 7.29 14.95 1.53
C ALA A 53 6.95 13.47 1.35
N PHE A 54 6.17 13.14 0.31
CA PHE A 54 5.87 11.77 -0.08
C PHE A 54 7.13 11.03 -0.51
N ARG A 55 7.95 11.61 -1.40
CA ARG A 55 9.21 11.00 -1.86
C ARG A 55 10.20 10.76 -0.73
N GLU A 56 10.28 11.68 0.23
CA GLU A 56 11.12 11.48 1.42
C GLU A 56 10.61 10.32 2.29
N ALA A 57 9.28 10.18 2.44
CA ALA A 57 8.69 9.03 3.14
C ALA A 57 8.93 7.71 2.40
N GLU A 58 8.79 7.70 1.08
CA GLU A 58 9.05 6.53 0.23
C GLU A 58 10.50 6.09 0.34
N LYS A 59 11.44 7.04 0.19
CA LYS A 59 12.88 6.77 0.34
C LYS A 59 13.23 6.25 1.72
N ALA A 60 12.65 6.83 2.78
CA ALA A 60 12.86 6.36 4.15
C ALA A 60 12.34 4.93 4.34
N ALA A 61 11.18 4.60 3.77
CA ALA A 61 10.59 3.27 3.86
C ALA A 61 11.43 2.21 3.14
N VAL A 62 11.85 2.48 1.89
CA VAL A 62 12.73 1.57 1.13
C VAL A 62 14.04 1.36 1.88
N HIS A 63 14.68 2.45 2.33
CA HIS A 63 15.94 2.35 3.07
C HIS A 63 15.80 1.56 4.38
N ALA A 64 14.68 1.74 5.09
CA ALA A 64 14.44 1.03 6.34
C ALA A 64 14.17 -0.47 6.12
N ILE A 65 13.45 -0.83 5.05
CA ILE A 65 13.22 -2.21 4.61
C ILE A 65 14.54 -2.90 4.25
N GLU A 66 15.39 -2.22 3.47
CA GLU A 66 16.73 -2.72 3.10
C GLU A 66 17.58 -2.98 4.35
N LYS A 67 17.61 -2.02 5.28
CA LYS A 67 18.36 -2.14 6.54
C LYS A 67 17.83 -3.26 7.45
N ALA A 68 16.54 -3.58 7.35
CA ALA A 68 15.89 -4.63 8.11
C ALA A 68 15.94 -6.01 7.41
N ASP A 69 16.71 -6.16 6.32
CA ASP A 69 16.80 -7.38 5.49
C ASP A 69 15.44 -7.83 4.93
N ARG A 70 14.48 -6.90 4.80
CA ARG A 70 13.13 -7.16 4.25
C ARG A 70 13.05 -6.99 2.74
N GLY A 71 14.19 -6.82 2.05
CA GLY A 71 14.27 -6.67 0.59
C GLY A 71 13.55 -7.78 -0.19
N PRO A 72 13.77 -9.07 0.12
CA PRO A 72 13.07 -10.16 -0.57
C PRO A 72 11.55 -10.13 -0.39
N ALA A 73 11.06 -9.75 0.80
CA ALA A 73 9.62 -9.59 1.05
C ALA A 73 9.04 -8.40 0.27
N TRP A 74 9.80 -7.32 0.14
CA TRP A 74 9.40 -6.19 -0.71
C TRP A 74 9.33 -6.57 -2.19
N ASP A 75 10.32 -7.33 -2.68
CA ASP A 75 10.32 -7.81 -4.05
C ASP A 75 9.15 -8.78 -4.33
N GLU A 76 8.79 -9.64 -3.38
CA GLU A 76 7.61 -10.50 -3.49
C GLU A 76 6.30 -9.70 -3.53
N VAL A 77 6.17 -8.66 -2.70
CA VAL A 77 4.99 -7.77 -2.71
C VAL A 77 4.91 -7.02 -4.04
N ARG A 78 6.02 -6.45 -4.51
CA ARG A 78 6.11 -5.82 -5.83
C ARG A 78 5.75 -6.80 -6.92
N ARG A 79 6.29 -8.02 -6.89
CA ARG A 79 5.99 -9.05 -7.88
C ARG A 79 4.54 -9.51 -7.78
N THR A 80 3.90 -9.50 -6.63
CA THR A 80 2.48 -9.87 -6.52
C THR A 80 1.56 -8.77 -7.01
N LEU A 81 1.92 -7.50 -6.74
CA LEU A 81 1.23 -6.33 -7.28
C LEU A 81 1.41 -6.20 -8.80
N PHE A 82 2.61 -6.44 -9.33
CA PHE A 82 2.94 -6.34 -10.76
C PHE A 82 2.71 -7.63 -11.57
N GLY A 83 2.88 -8.80 -10.96
CA GLY A 83 3.35 -10.02 -11.62
C GLY A 83 2.36 -11.17 -11.73
N MET A 84 1.06 -10.91 -11.73
CA MET A 84 0.13 -11.76 -12.50
C MET A 84 0.05 -11.25 -13.95
N THR A 85 1.20 -11.11 -14.62
CA THR A 85 1.33 -10.64 -16.02
C THR A 85 0.80 -11.60 -17.08
N GLU A 86 -0.11 -12.54 -16.74
CA GLU A 86 -0.97 -13.19 -17.73
C GLU A 86 -2.43 -13.36 -17.26
N SER A 87 -2.83 -12.90 -16.07
CA SER A 87 -4.23 -13.01 -15.60
C SER A 87 -4.71 -11.97 -14.56
N GLY A 88 -3.86 -11.06 -14.08
CA GLY A 88 -4.22 -10.10 -13.02
C GLY A 88 -4.53 -8.71 -13.57
N GLN A 89 -5.77 -8.53 -14.02
CA GLN A 89 -6.19 -7.36 -14.80
C GLN A 89 -6.31 -6.06 -13.98
N ALA A 90 -6.53 -6.03 -12.66
CA ALA A 90 -6.98 -4.82 -11.95
C ALA A 90 -6.13 -3.53 -12.17
N LEU A 91 -4.82 -3.52 -11.89
CA LEU A 91 -4.00 -2.30 -12.05
C LEU A 91 -3.78 -1.91 -13.53
N ILE A 92 -3.59 -2.92 -14.39
CA ILE A 92 -3.44 -2.74 -15.83
C ILE A 92 -4.77 -2.24 -16.45
N SER A 93 -5.89 -2.75 -15.96
CA SER A 93 -7.26 -2.34 -16.29
C SER A 93 -7.52 -0.93 -15.80
N TRP A 94 -7.11 -0.52 -14.60
CA TRP A 94 -7.26 0.88 -14.18
C TRP A 94 -6.53 1.83 -15.11
N ARG A 95 -5.30 1.48 -15.51
CA ARG A 95 -4.53 2.29 -16.46
C ARG A 95 -5.17 2.30 -17.85
N ALA A 96 -5.69 1.16 -18.33
CA ALA A 96 -6.33 1.04 -19.62
C ALA A 96 -7.72 1.71 -19.67
N GLU A 97 -8.47 1.69 -18.58
CA GLU A 97 -9.84 2.18 -18.47
C GLU A 97 -9.90 3.66 -18.03
N HIS A 98 -8.96 4.10 -17.19
CA HIS A 98 -9.02 5.42 -16.53
C HIS A 98 -7.82 6.33 -16.80
N GLY A 99 -6.85 5.89 -17.62
CA GLY A 99 -5.70 6.71 -18.02
C GLY A 99 -4.90 7.24 -16.82
N GLU A 100 -4.82 8.56 -16.69
CA GLU A 100 -4.05 9.23 -15.63
C GLU A 100 -4.57 8.94 -14.21
N LEU A 101 -5.87 8.75 -14.04
CA LEU A 101 -6.45 8.39 -12.74
C LEU A 101 -6.00 6.98 -12.31
N GLY A 102 -5.91 6.06 -13.26
CA GLY A 102 -5.38 4.72 -13.03
C GLY A 102 -3.91 4.73 -12.60
N HIS A 103 -3.10 5.62 -13.19
CA HIS A 103 -1.69 5.78 -12.82
C HIS A 103 -1.53 6.29 -11.37
N LYS A 104 -2.37 7.24 -10.95
CA LYS A 104 -2.39 7.72 -9.56
C LYS A 104 -2.82 6.63 -8.58
N ALA A 105 -3.86 5.87 -8.92
CA ALA A 105 -4.33 4.77 -8.09
C ALA A 105 -3.31 3.63 -7.98
N GLU A 106 -2.62 3.29 -9.06
CA GLU A 106 -1.50 2.35 -9.04
C GLU A 106 -0.38 2.83 -8.12
N SER A 107 0.04 4.09 -8.25
CA SER A 107 1.09 4.68 -7.42
C SER A 107 0.71 4.68 -5.94
N ALA A 108 -0.56 4.97 -5.63
CA ALA A 108 -1.09 4.90 -4.27
C ALA A 108 -1.11 3.47 -3.70
N ALA A 109 -1.43 2.46 -4.52
CA ALA A 109 -1.41 1.07 -4.10
C ALA A 109 0.01 0.59 -3.74
N PHE A 110 1.01 0.99 -4.53
CA PHE A 110 2.42 0.73 -4.20
C PHE A 110 2.87 1.42 -2.92
N ALA A 111 2.51 2.70 -2.77
CA ALA A 111 2.79 3.46 -1.56
C ALA A 111 2.16 2.80 -0.33
N ALA A 112 0.91 2.35 -0.44
CA ALA A 112 0.21 1.68 0.65
C ALA A 112 0.92 0.40 1.08
N ALA A 113 1.29 -0.44 0.11
CA ALA A 113 2.01 -1.68 0.38
C ALA A 113 3.38 -1.43 1.03
N LEU A 114 4.10 -0.41 0.55
CA LEU A 114 5.38 0.01 1.12
C LEU A 114 5.21 0.50 2.57
N GLY A 115 4.18 1.32 2.85
CA GLY A 115 3.88 1.84 4.17
C GLY A 115 3.47 0.75 5.18
N LEU A 116 2.79 -0.31 4.73
CA LEU A 116 2.47 -1.48 5.56
C LEU A 116 3.71 -2.33 5.85
N LEU A 117 4.58 -2.54 4.84
CA LEU A 117 5.79 -3.34 5.00
C LEU A 117 6.85 -2.64 5.87
N ALA A 118 6.91 -1.32 5.78
CA ALA A 118 7.75 -0.45 6.60
C ALA A 118 7.13 -0.12 7.96
N ASP A 119 5.99 -0.70 8.33
CA ASP A 119 5.37 -0.46 9.63
C ASP A 119 6.33 -0.83 10.78
N GLY A 120 6.45 0.09 11.74
CA GLY A 120 7.42 0.00 12.84
C GLY A 120 8.87 0.30 12.46
N LEU A 121 9.18 0.53 11.17
CA LEU A 121 10.52 0.89 10.68
C LEU A 121 10.66 2.38 10.32
N ILE A 122 9.54 3.04 10.00
CA ILE A 122 9.45 4.48 9.74
C ILE A 122 8.54 5.18 10.76
N SER A 123 8.59 6.52 10.80
CA SER A 123 7.69 7.27 11.67
C SER A 123 6.24 7.11 11.23
N LYS A 124 5.30 7.21 12.18
CA LYS A 124 3.86 7.17 11.87
C LYS A 124 3.41 8.28 10.91
N GLU A 125 4.10 9.43 10.93
CA GLU A 125 3.85 10.51 9.97
C GLU A 125 4.31 10.14 8.55
N GLN A 126 5.48 9.52 8.40
CA GLN A 126 5.96 9.02 7.11
C GLN A 126 5.06 7.91 6.58
N GLN A 127 4.65 6.99 7.45
CA GLN A 127 3.70 5.94 7.10
C GLN A 127 2.36 6.54 6.62
N ALA A 128 1.79 7.49 7.36
CA ALA A 128 0.54 8.12 6.98
C ALA A 128 0.63 8.80 5.60
N LYS A 129 1.76 9.43 5.26
CA LYS A 129 1.98 10.01 3.92
C LYS A 129 1.90 8.99 2.79
N LEU A 130 2.29 7.74 3.05
CA LEU A 130 2.23 6.65 2.07
C LEU A 130 0.83 6.01 1.99
N LEU A 131 0.09 5.99 3.10
CA LEU A 131 -1.21 5.31 3.18
C LEU A 131 -2.40 6.19 2.79
N ARG A 132 -2.32 7.52 3.00
CA ARG A 132 -3.44 8.47 2.89
C ARG A 132 -4.22 8.40 1.57
N SER A 133 -3.51 8.42 0.44
CA SER A 133 -4.18 8.39 -0.87
C SER A 133 -5.02 7.12 -1.06
N MET A 134 -4.52 5.98 -0.60
CA MET A 134 -5.24 4.71 -0.68
C MET A 134 -6.35 4.60 0.38
N ALA A 135 -6.17 5.27 1.52
CA ALA A 135 -7.14 5.30 2.61
C ALA A 135 -8.47 5.96 2.21
N GLU A 136 -8.45 6.86 1.22
CA GLU A 136 -9.68 7.47 0.65
C GLU A 136 -10.67 6.42 0.10
N ALA A 137 -10.14 5.28 -0.38
CA ALA A 137 -10.97 4.16 -0.80
C ALA A 137 -11.00 3.01 0.20
N LEU A 138 -9.93 2.84 0.99
CA LEU A 138 -9.75 1.77 1.98
C LEU A 138 -9.50 2.35 3.39
N PRO A 139 -10.55 2.79 4.11
CA PRO A 139 -10.40 3.55 5.36
C PRO A 139 -9.62 2.83 6.47
N TRP A 140 -9.57 1.50 6.43
CA TRP A 140 -8.86 0.70 7.42
C TRP A 140 -7.33 0.91 7.40
N LEU A 141 -6.77 1.54 6.36
CA LEU A 141 -5.33 1.81 6.23
C LEU A 141 -4.82 2.87 7.20
N VAL A 142 -5.65 3.84 7.60
CA VAL A 142 -5.29 4.87 8.56
C VAL A 142 -6.32 4.82 9.70
N PRO A 143 -5.98 4.27 10.87
CA PRO A 143 -6.88 4.30 12.01
C PRO A 143 -7.10 5.76 12.46
N GLU A 144 -8.35 6.11 12.79
CA GLU A 144 -8.78 7.42 13.31
C GLU A 144 -8.07 7.83 14.61
#